data_AF-A0A3Q8HFQ8-F1
#
_entry.id   AF-A0A3Q8HFQ8-F1
#
_cell.length_a   1.000
_cell.length_b   1.000
_cell.length_c   1.000
_cell.angle_alpha   90.00
_cell.angle_beta   90.00
_cell.angle_gamma   90.00
#
_symmetry.space_group_name_H-M   'P 1'
#
loop_
_entity.id
_entity.type
_entity.pdbx_description
1 polymer ?
#
loop_
_entity_poly.entity_id
_entity_poly.type
_entity_poly.pdbx_seq_one_letter_code
_entity_poly.pdbx_strand_id
1 'polypeptide(L)'
;MIKIEQYEYNDFDDLIESFKKTLEPKFEKANRFRYSDFTIADEKEYKAILKWLLSNGYYIKQFPNVVNKQTPLNRFAYDEIKAKIRANKRYSPDDSIPWADRRELINELEIIKKNSDTFFEVEEDLNTTINKIANGRGGLEHQTVDDQLGTLNNCIEYLLKEEGKFKDVPESVFYDFLNNKDIMKYRKDTHIFRHASTEALEEKSKWSNDKKQFYIRLGVIMITAIYNDIYWF
;
A
#
# COMPACT_ATOMS: atom_id res chain seq x y z
N MET A 1 20.12 -15.29 1.73
CA MET A 1 19.51 -16.63 1.75
C MET A 1 18.30 -16.64 2.67
N ILE A 2 17.13 -16.91 2.09
CA ILE A 2 15.84 -17.00 2.78
C ILE A 2 15.52 -18.49 2.92
N LYS A 3 15.21 -18.96 4.12
CA LYS A 3 14.83 -20.34 4.39
C LYS A 3 13.38 -20.41 4.84
N ILE A 4 12.56 -21.19 4.15
CA ILE A 4 11.14 -21.37 4.43
C ILE A 4 10.85 -22.87 4.45
N GLU A 5 10.67 -23.44 5.64
CA GLU A 5 10.51 -24.89 5.81
C GLU A 5 11.66 -25.67 5.13
N GLN A 6 11.36 -26.54 4.16
CA GLN A 6 12.35 -27.27 3.35
C GLN A 6 12.90 -26.50 2.15
N TYR A 7 12.41 -25.28 1.87
CA TYR A 7 12.79 -24.49 0.71
C TYR A 7 13.88 -23.47 1.06
N GLU A 8 14.86 -23.33 0.17
CA GLU A 8 15.95 -22.37 0.29
C GLU A 8 16.01 -21.50 -0.96
N TYR A 9 16.00 -20.19 -0.76
CA TYR A 9 16.09 -19.18 -1.82
C TYR A 9 17.33 -18.32 -1.59
N ASN A 10 18.07 -17.99 -2.66
CA ASN A 10 19.31 -17.24 -2.57
C ASN A 10 19.06 -15.82 -2.02
N ASP A 11 18.04 -15.16 -2.56
CA ASP A 11 17.60 -13.82 -2.22
C ASP A 11 16.08 -13.68 -2.39
N PHE A 12 15.57 -12.45 -2.35
CA PHE A 12 14.16 -12.17 -2.50
C PHE A 12 13.67 -12.36 -3.93
N ASP A 13 14.49 -12.04 -4.94
CA ASP A 13 14.10 -12.16 -6.34
C ASP A 13 13.91 -13.64 -6.73
N ASP A 14 14.80 -14.51 -6.25
CA ASP A 14 14.69 -15.97 -6.38
C ASP A 14 13.41 -16.52 -5.72
N LEU A 15 13.07 -16.02 -4.53
CA LEU A 15 11.81 -16.35 -3.86
C LEU A 15 10.58 -15.93 -4.69
N ILE A 16 10.60 -14.72 -5.26
CA ILE A 16 9.50 -14.20 -6.08
C ILE A 16 9.39 -14.98 -7.40
N GLU A 17 10.50 -15.33 -8.02
CA GLU A 17 10.52 -16.15 -9.22
C GLU A 17 9.92 -17.54 -8.94
N SER A 18 10.32 -18.18 -7.83
CA SER A 18 9.73 -19.46 -7.44
C SER A 18 8.25 -19.33 -7.11
N PHE A 19 7.85 -18.28 -6.39
CA PHE A 19 6.43 -18.00 -6.13
C PHE A 19 5.63 -17.90 -7.43
N LYS A 20 6.08 -17.12 -8.42
CA LYS A 20 5.43 -17.01 -9.72
C LYS A 20 5.35 -18.36 -10.45
N LYS A 21 6.42 -19.17 -10.40
CA LYS A 21 6.43 -20.54 -10.97
C LYS A 21 5.39 -21.48 -10.34
N THR A 22 5.03 -21.31 -9.07
CA THR A 22 3.95 -22.10 -8.45
C THR A 22 2.56 -21.75 -8.99
N LEU A 23 2.39 -20.53 -9.52
CA LEU A 23 1.12 -20.02 -10.05
C LEU A 23 0.92 -20.36 -11.54
N GLU A 24 1.99 -20.71 -12.25
CA GLU A 24 1.89 -20.97 -13.68
C GLU A 24 1.13 -22.25 -13.99
N PRO A 25 0.24 -22.24 -15.01
CA PRO A 25 -0.40 -23.47 -15.45
C PRO A 25 0.63 -24.43 -16.07
N LYS A 26 0.60 -25.69 -15.64
CA LYS A 26 1.50 -26.77 -16.08
C LYS A 26 0.72 -27.95 -16.63
N PHE A 27 1.30 -28.62 -17.63
CA PHE A 27 0.79 -29.88 -18.15
C PHE A 27 1.68 -31.04 -17.72
N GLU A 28 1.57 -31.52 -16.48
CA GLU A 28 2.51 -32.53 -15.96
C GLU A 28 1.82 -33.85 -15.57
N LYS A 29 1.92 -34.92 -16.36
CA LYS A 29 1.15 -36.18 -16.18
C LYS A 29 1.40 -36.92 -14.86
N ALA A 30 2.52 -36.71 -14.19
CA ALA A 30 2.83 -37.33 -12.90
C ALA A 30 2.55 -36.36 -11.73
N ASN A 31 2.01 -36.86 -10.60
CA ASN A 31 1.79 -36.11 -9.35
C ASN A 31 0.83 -34.89 -9.37
N ARG A 32 -0.30 -35.00 -10.07
CA ARG A 32 -1.37 -33.98 -10.04
C ARG A 32 -2.48 -34.29 -9.05
N PHE A 33 -3.20 -33.25 -8.62
CA PHE A 33 -4.64 -33.41 -8.38
C PHE A 33 -5.32 -33.71 -9.72
N ARG A 34 -6.24 -34.67 -9.77
CA ARG A 34 -6.94 -35.02 -11.02
C ARG A 34 -7.55 -33.75 -11.62
N TYR A 35 -7.19 -33.42 -12.86
CA TYR A 35 -7.69 -32.24 -13.59
C TYR A 35 -7.29 -30.85 -13.01
N SER A 36 -6.10 -30.72 -12.41
CA SER A 36 -5.54 -29.41 -12.03
C SER A 36 -4.47 -28.90 -13.00
N ASP A 37 -4.33 -27.58 -13.05
CA ASP A 37 -3.24 -26.86 -13.72
C ASP A 37 -1.93 -26.86 -12.90
N PHE A 38 -1.92 -27.49 -11.72
CA PHE A 38 -0.85 -27.39 -10.70
C PHE A 38 -0.53 -28.76 -10.09
N THR A 39 0.68 -28.90 -9.54
CA THR A 39 1.13 -30.10 -8.85
C THR A 39 0.95 -30.00 -7.33
N ILE A 40 1.07 -31.14 -6.63
CA ILE A 40 1.10 -31.17 -5.16
C ILE A 40 2.32 -30.42 -4.61
N ALA A 41 3.45 -30.43 -5.36
CA ALA A 41 4.65 -29.70 -4.98
C ALA A 41 4.43 -28.18 -5.03
N ASP A 42 3.76 -27.70 -6.09
CA ASP A 42 3.38 -26.29 -6.23
C ASP A 42 2.50 -25.82 -5.07
N GLU A 43 1.50 -26.62 -4.68
CA GLU A 43 0.61 -26.25 -3.58
C GLU A 43 1.35 -26.14 -2.24
N LYS A 44 2.28 -27.06 -1.96
CA LYS A 44 3.09 -27.03 -0.74
C LYS A 44 4.01 -25.81 -0.70
N GLU A 45 4.73 -25.56 -1.80
CA GLU A 45 5.65 -24.42 -1.88
C GLU A 45 4.90 -23.09 -1.84
N TYR A 46 3.83 -22.96 -2.62
CA TYR A 46 2.96 -21.79 -2.61
C TYR A 46 2.48 -21.46 -1.21
N LYS A 47 1.98 -22.46 -0.47
CA LYS A 47 1.47 -22.26 0.89
C LYS A 47 2.58 -21.81 1.85
N ALA A 48 3.78 -22.38 1.74
CA ALA A 48 4.93 -21.99 2.54
C ALA A 48 5.34 -20.53 2.26
N ILE A 49 5.47 -20.15 0.98
CA ILE A 49 5.81 -18.79 0.58
C ILE A 49 4.70 -17.80 0.97
N LEU A 50 3.42 -18.12 0.75
CA LEU A 50 2.30 -17.22 1.05
C LEU A 50 2.20 -16.92 2.55
N LYS A 51 2.46 -17.91 3.40
CA LYS A 51 2.52 -17.72 4.86
C LYS A 51 3.72 -16.86 5.26
N TRP A 52 4.86 -17.05 4.61
CA TRP A 52 6.04 -16.22 4.82
C TRP A 52 5.80 -14.76 4.40
N LEU A 53 5.17 -14.53 3.24
CA LEU A 53 4.80 -13.19 2.77
C LEU A 53 3.91 -12.47 3.80
N LEU A 54 2.90 -13.15 4.33
CA LEU A 54 2.04 -12.58 5.39
C LEU A 54 2.84 -12.23 6.64
N SER A 55 3.67 -13.15 7.11
CA SER A 55 4.46 -12.99 8.34
C SER A 55 5.50 -11.88 8.23
N ASN A 56 5.95 -11.57 7.02
CA ASN A 56 6.93 -10.50 6.75
C ASN A 56 6.28 -9.22 6.19
N GLY A 57 4.95 -9.14 6.22
CA GLY A 57 4.20 -7.94 5.88
C GLY A 57 4.18 -7.61 4.39
N TYR A 58 4.25 -8.60 3.48
CA TYR A 58 4.13 -8.36 2.05
C TYR A 58 2.67 -8.47 1.55
N TYR A 59 2.38 -7.86 0.41
CA TYR A 59 1.13 -8.03 -0.32
C TYR A 59 1.39 -8.07 -1.84
N ILE A 60 0.41 -8.56 -2.60
CA ILE A 60 0.47 -8.58 -4.07
C ILE A 60 -0.35 -7.39 -4.55
N LYS A 61 0.26 -6.42 -5.23
CA LYS A 61 -0.39 -5.15 -5.62
C LYS A 61 -1.66 -5.37 -6.44
N GLN A 62 -1.63 -6.29 -7.39
CA GLN A 62 -2.76 -6.61 -8.27
C GLN A 62 -3.87 -7.37 -7.55
N PHE A 63 -3.54 -8.03 -6.42
CA PHE A 63 -4.44 -8.85 -5.61
C PHE A 63 -4.18 -8.65 -4.09
N PRO A 64 -4.51 -7.47 -3.53
CA PRO A 64 -4.05 -7.07 -2.18
C PRO A 64 -4.48 -8.00 -1.05
N ASN A 65 -5.60 -8.70 -1.24
CA ASN A 65 -6.20 -9.55 -0.21
C ASN A 65 -5.69 -11.00 -0.19
N VAL A 66 -4.98 -11.46 -1.23
CA VAL A 66 -4.58 -12.87 -1.37
C VAL A 66 -3.65 -13.31 -0.24
N VAL A 67 -2.67 -12.48 0.09
CA VAL A 67 -1.72 -12.76 1.18
C VAL A 67 -2.42 -12.69 2.54
N ASN A 68 -3.24 -11.67 2.79
CA ASN A 68 -3.97 -11.51 4.06
C ASN A 68 -4.94 -12.67 4.32
N LYS A 69 -5.66 -13.13 3.29
CA LYS A 69 -6.63 -14.23 3.40
C LYS A 69 -5.99 -15.61 3.39
N GLN A 70 -4.68 -15.69 3.09
CA GLN A 70 -4.00 -16.95 2.82
C GLN A 70 -4.78 -17.76 1.76
N THR A 71 -5.19 -17.08 0.67
CA THR A 71 -6.03 -17.67 -0.37
C THR A 71 -5.39 -18.95 -0.92
N PRO A 72 -6.12 -20.07 -1.03
CA PRO A 72 -5.56 -21.32 -1.58
C PRO A 72 -5.09 -21.18 -3.04
N LEU A 73 -4.10 -21.98 -3.44
CA LEU A 73 -3.49 -21.93 -4.78
C LEU A 73 -4.53 -22.04 -5.90
N ASN A 74 -5.44 -23.01 -5.80
CA ASN A 74 -6.47 -23.22 -6.82
C ASN A 74 -7.35 -21.97 -7.00
N ARG A 75 -7.80 -21.36 -5.89
CA ARG A 75 -8.62 -20.15 -5.95
C ARG A 75 -7.85 -18.97 -6.51
N PHE A 76 -6.61 -18.76 -6.08
CA PHE A 76 -5.83 -17.63 -6.56
C PHE A 76 -5.40 -17.81 -8.02
N ALA A 77 -4.66 -18.88 -8.32
CA ALA A 77 -4.03 -19.10 -9.62
C ALA A 77 -5.02 -19.50 -10.73
N TYR A 78 -6.22 -19.98 -10.37
CA TYR A 78 -7.28 -20.30 -11.32
C TYR A 78 -8.39 -19.24 -11.32
N ASP A 79 -9.13 -19.07 -10.22
CA ASP A 79 -10.34 -18.24 -10.22
C ASP A 79 -10.01 -16.74 -10.30
N GLU A 80 -9.17 -16.24 -9.38
CA GLU A 80 -8.91 -14.80 -9.26
C GLU A 80 -8.08 -14.26 -10.43
N ILE A 81 -7.05 -14.98 -10.86
CA ILE A 81 -6.25 -14.62 -12.04
C ILE A 81 -7.12 -14.62 -13.31
N LYS A 82 -7.95 -15.63 -13.54
CA LYS A 82 -8.83 -15.66 -14.73
C LYS A 82 -9.87 -14.55 -14.69
N ALA A 83 -10.47 -14.28 -13.52
CA ALA A 83 -11.42 -13.19 -13.35
C ALA A 83 -10.78 -11.83 -13.69
N LYS A 84 -9.55 -11.58 -13.23
CA LYS A 84 -8.81 -10.36 -13.54
C LYS A 84 -8.52 -10.22 -15.04
N ILE A 85 -8.06 -11.28 -15.70
CA ILE A 85 -7.78 -11.27 -17.15
C ILE A 85 -9.08 -11.03 -17.94
N ARG A 86 -10.16 -11.70 -17.56
CA ARG A 86 -11.48 -11.54 -18.19
C ARG A 86 -11.96 -10.09 -18.12
N ALA A 87 -11.80 -9.45 -16.96
CA ALA A 87 -12.12 -8.03 -16.78
C ALA A 87 -11.22 -7.11 -17.63
N ASN A 88 -9.90 -7.38 -17.65
CA ASN A 88 -8.92 -6.53 -18.34
C ASN A 88 -9.03 -6.63 -19.88
N LYS A 89 -9.17 -7.85 -20.42
CA LYS A 89 -9.17 -8.14 -21.87
C LYS A 89 -10.59 -8.27 -22.46
N ARG A 90 -11.64 -8.08 -21.65
CA ARG A 90 -13.05 -8.16 -22.05
C ARG A 90 -13.45 -9.48 -22.71
N TYR A 91 -12.93 -10.59 -22.19
CA TYR A 91 -13.40 -11.93 -22.59
C TYR A 91 -14.86 -12.13 -22.18
N SER A 92 -15.61 -12.89 -22.99
CA SER A 92 -16.98 -13.28 -22.65
C SER A 92 -16.98 -14.25 -21.45
N PRO A 93 -18.07 -14.37 -20.68
CA PRO A 93 -18.15 -15.26 -19.50
C PRO A 93 -17.84 -16.74 -19.78
N ASP A 94 -18.04 -17.19 -21.01
CA ASP A 94 -17.85 -18.59 -21.43
C ASP A 94 -16.49 -18.86 -22.07
N ASP A 95 -15.72 -17.81 -22.39
CA ASP A 95 -14.43 -17.97 -23.06
C ASP A 95 -13.40 -18.70 -22.18
N SER A 96 -12.64 -19.61 -22.77
CA SER A 96 -11.46 -20.15 -22.10
C SER A 96 -10.36 -19.09 -22.10
N ILE A 97 -9.79 -18.81 -20.92
CA ILE A 97 -8.66 -17.89 -20.81
C ILE A 97 -7.36 -18.61 -21.23
N PRO A 98 -6.65 -18.15 -22.27
CA PRO A 98 -5.40 -18.73 -22.70
C PRO A 98 -4.33 -18.77 -21.59
N TRP A 99 -3.50 -19.81 -21.62
CA TRP A 99 -2.37 -19.92 -20.67
C TRP A 99 -1.33 -18.82 -20.85
N ALA A 100 -1.18 -18.29 -22.07
CA ALA A 100 -0.27 -17.17 -22.33
C ALA A 100 -0.67 -15.92 -21.54
N ASP A 101 -1.96 -15.55 -21.56
CA ASP A 101 -2.46 -14.39 -20.82
C ASP A 101 -2.36 -14.57 -19.30
N ARG A 102 -2.47 -15.81 -18.83
CA ARG A 102 -2.24 -16.15 -17.42
C ARG A 102 -0.80 -15.92 -17.03
N ARG A 103 0.15 -16.43 -17.82
CA ARG A 103 1.58 -16.25 -17.57
C ARG A 103 2.00 -14.78 -17.67
N GLU A 104 1.41 -14.03 -18.60
CA GLU A 104 1.61 -12.58 -18.71
C GLU A 104 1.24 -11.87 -17.40
N LEU A 105 0.02 -12.06 -16.90
CA LEU A 105 -0.41 -11.44 -15.65
C LEU A 105 0.40 -11.93 -14.43
N ILE A 106 0.78 -13.20 -14.39
CA ILE A 106 1.64 -13.76 -13.32
C ILE A 106 3.01 -13.08 -13.29
N ASN A 107 3.61 -12.87 -14.46
CA ASN A 107 4.90 -12.20 -14.59
C ASN A 107 4.83 -10.73 -14.17
N GLU A 108 3.70 -10.07 -14.38
CA GLU A 108 3.44 -8.69 -13.96
C GLU A 108 3.16 -8.53 -12.46
N LEU A 109 2.96 -9.62 -11.70
CA LEU A 109 2.68 -9.50 -10.27
C LEU A 109 3.81 -8.75 -9.54
N GLU A 110 3.42 -7.70 -8.84
CA GLU A 110 4.28 -6.89 -8.00
C GLU A 110 4.06 -7.30 -6.54
N ILE A 111 5.06 -7.92 -5.91
CA ILE A 111 5.04 -8.26 -4.49
C ILE A 111 5.71 -7.12 -3.73
N ILE A 112 4.92 -6.39 -2.96
CA ILE A 112 5.33 -5.16 -2.30
C ILE A 112 5.35 -5.42 -0.79
N LYS A 113 6.44 -5.03 -0.13
CA LYS A 113 6.45 -5.00 1.34
C LYS A 113 5.50 -3.89 1.75
N LYS A 114 4.53 -4.19 2.62
CA LYS A 114 3.82 -3.14 3.36
C LYS A 114 4.91 -2.34 4.05
N ASN A 115 5.22 -1.16 3.50
CA ASN A 115 6.05 -0.21 4.21
C ASN A 115 5.32 0.03 5.52
N SER A 116 5.96 -0.35 6.63
CA SER A 116 5.38 -0.35 7.97
C SER A 116 4.98 1.02 8.48
N ASP A 117 5.10 2.09 7.68
CA ASP A 117 5.20 3.42 8.24
C ASP A 117 4.36 4.53 7.60
N THR A 118 3.59 4.29 6.53
CA THR A 118 3.00 5.47 5.84
C THR A 118 1.68 5.36 5.08
N PHE A 119 0.95 4.25 5.11
CA PHE A 119 -0.39 4.22 4.47
C PHE A 119 -1.48 3.88 5.47
N PHE A 120 -2.09 4.93 6.04
CA PHE A 120 -3.44 4.83 6.54
C PHE A 120 -4.35 4.87 5.31
N GLU A 121 -5.21 3.87 5.13
CA GLU A 121 -6.27 3.96 4.13
C GLU A 121 -7.21 5.10 4.55
N VAL A 122 -7.22 6.14 3.73
CA VAL A 122 -8.05 7.33 3.89
C VAL A 122 -9.25 7.20 2.95
N GLU A 123 -10.40 7.75 3.34
CA GLU A 123 -11.63 7.73 2.53
C GLU A 123 -11.41 8.38 1.14
N GLU A 124 -12.17 7.93 0.13
CA GLU A 124 -12.02 8.34 -1.27
C GLU A 124 -12.12 9.86 -1.49
N ASP A 125 -13.03 10.52 -0.76
CA ASP A 125 -13.24 11.97 -0.84
C ASP A 125 -12.07 12.76 -0.22
N LEU A 126 -11.49 12.25 0.88
CA LEU A 126 -10.31 12.85 1.47
C LEU A 126 -9.06 12.60 0.61
N ASN A 127 -8.94 11.44 -0.04
CA ASN A 127 -7.87 11.21 -1.03
C ASN A 127 -7.97 12.18 -2.21
N THR A 128 -9.18 12.49 -2.67
CA THR A 128 -9.40 13.53 -3.69
C THR A 128 -8.90 14.89 -3.23
N THR A 129 -9.19 15.26 -1.98
CA THR A 129 -8.73 16.53 -1.38
C THR A 129 -7.20 16.58 -1.26
N ILE A 130 -6.58 15.51 -0.77
CA ILE A 130 -5.12 15.38 -0.67
C ILE A 130 -4.47 15.50 -2.06
N ASN A 131 -5.00 14.78 -3.05
CA ASN A 131 -4.50 14.80 -4.43
C ASN A 131 -4.60 16.19 -5.06
N LYS A 132 -5.69 16.92 -4.79
CA LYS A 132 -5.86 18.31 -5.23
C LYS A 132 -4.77 19.22 -4.67
N ILE A 133 -4.40 19.04 -3.39
CA ILE A 133 -3.40 19.86 -2.70
C ILE A 133 -1.97 19.46 -3.05
N ALA A 134 -1.75 18.20 -3.45
CA ALA A 134 -0.46 17.67 -3.87
C ALA A 134 0.07 18.27 -5.19
N ASN A 135 -0.68 19.18 -5.85
CA ASN A 135 -0.26 19.91 -7.06
C ASN A 135 0.34 19.02 -8.16
N GLY A 136 -0.31 17.89 -8.46
CA GLY A 136 0.09 17.00 -9.56
C GLY A 136 1.21 16.00 -9.23
N ARG A 137 1.63 15.91 -7.95
CA ARG A 137 2.64 14.93 -7.49
C ARG A 137 2.08 13.51 -7.25
N GLY A 138 0.80 13.29 -7.56
CA GLY A 138 0.09 12.05 -7.25
C GLY A 138 -0.25 11.90 -5.76
N GLY A 139 -0.79 10.74 -5.40
CA GLY A 139 -1.11 10.37 -4.02
C GLY A 139 0.10 10.42 -3.10
N LEU A 140 -0.14 10.50 -1.79
CA LEU A 140 0.93 10.58 -0.78
C LEU A 140 1.94 9.44 -0.92
N GLU A 141 1.49 8.24 -1.29
CA GLU A 141 2.32 7.05 -1.53
C GLU A 141 3.38 7.23 -2.63
N HIS A 142 3.18 8.16 -3.55
CA HIS A 142 4.08 8.42 -4.67
C HIS A 142 5.04 9.57 -4.39
N GLN A 143 4.90 10.24 -3.25
CA GLN A 143 5.70 11.40 -2.87
C GLN A 143 6.94 11.02 -2.07
N THR A 144 7.98 11.87 -2.13
CA THR A 144 9.11 11.75 -1.20
C THR A 144 8.66 12.03 0.23
N VAL A 145 9.39 11.56 1.23
CA VAL A 145 9.08 11.79 2.66
C VAL A 145 8.92 13.29 2.97
N ASP A 146 9.78 14.14 2.41
CA ASP A 146 9.72 15.58 2.62
C ASP A 146 8.49 16.19 1.91
N ASP A 147 8.15 15.71 0.72
CA ASP A 147 6.95 16.13 -0.01
C ASP A 147 5.67 15.70 0.71
N GLN A 148 5.62 14.49 1.28
CA GLN A 148 4.50 14.02 2.10
C GLN A 148 4.26 14.97 3.28
N LEU A 149 5.30 15.33 4.03
CA LEU A 149 5.21 16.27 5.14
C LEU A 149 4.72 17.66 4.69
N GLY A 150 5.21 18.15 3.55
CA GLY A 150 4.75 19.40 2.94
C GLY A 150 3.27 19.35 2.53
N THR A 151 2.85 18.28 1.88
CA THR A 151 1.47 18.04 1.44
C THR A 151 0.51 17.96 2.64
N LEU A 152 0.87 17.21 3.68
CA LEU A 152 0.06 17.10 4.90
C LEU A 152 -0.07 18.46 5.62
N ASN A 153 1.01 19.24 5.71
CA ASN A 153 0.95 20.60 6.26
C ASN A 153 -0.05 21.48 5.48
N ASN A 154 0.00 21.41 4.15
CA ASN A 154 -0.91 22.15 3.27
C ASN A 154 -2.36 21.67 3.41
N CYS A 155 -2.59 20.38 3.64
CA CYS A 155 -3.92 19.83 3.87
C CYS A 155 -4.55 20.36 5.15
N ILE A 156 -3.82 20.36 6.28
CA ILE A 156 -4.33 20.96 7.53
C ILE A 156 -4.58 22.46 7.32
N GLU A 157 -3.69 23.15 6.59
CA GLU A 157 -3.93 24.56 6.27
C GLU A 157 -5.22 24.74 5.45
N TYR A 158 -5.44 23.93 4.43
CA TYR A 158 -6.64 24.00 3.60
C TYR A 158 -7.93 23.74 4.39
N LEU A 159 -7.93 22.72 5.25
CA LEU A 159 -9.11 22.34 6.03
C LEU A 159 -9.47 23.38 7.10
N LEU A 160 -8.48 23.98 7.76
CA LEU A 160 -8.72 24.87 8.89
C LEU A 160 -8.78 26.36 8.53
N LYS A 161 -8.26 26.77 7.37
CA LYS A 161 -8.17 28.19 7.01
C LYS A 161 -9.43 28.65 6.30
N GLU A 162 -10.20 29.50 6.97
CA GLU A 162 -11.37 30.18 6.42
C GLU A 162 -11.18 31.69 6.55
N GLU A 163 -11.41 32.44 5.47
CA GLU A 163 -11.25 33.92 5.43
C GLU A 163 -9.90 34.43 5.97
N GLY A 164 -8.84 33.65 5.80
CA GLY A 164 -7.48 33.99 6.24
C GLY A 164 -7.20 33.73 7.73
N LYS A 165 -8.17 33.22 8.50
CA LYS A 165 -7.99 32.81 9.90
C LYS A 165 -8.07 31.29 10.03
N PHE A 166 -7.34 30.73 10.99
CA PHE A 166 -7.42 29.30 11.30
C PHE A 166 -8.55 29.07 12.31
N LYS A 167 -9.43 28.11 12.01
CA LYS A 167 -10.39 27.58 12.96
C LYS A 167 -9.66 26.78 14.02
N ASP A 168 -10.09 26.94 15.27
CA ASP A 168 -9.65 26.09 16.37
C ASP A 168 -10.35 24.73 16.26
N VAL A 169 -9.61 23.66 16.54
CA VAL A 169 -10.15 22.29 16.55
C VAL A 169 -10.40 21.87 18.01
N PRO A 170 -11.65 21.49 18.38
CA PRO A 170 -11.96 20.99 19.71
C PRO A 170 -11.17 19.71 20.06
N GLU A 171 -10.79 19.55 21.33
CA GLU A 171 -10.06 18.36 21.80
C GLU A 171 -10.87 17.06 21.61
N SER A 172 -12.21 17.17 21.63
CA SER A 172 -13.14 16.07 21.40
C SER A 172 -13.01 15.43 20.02
N VAL A 173 -12.56 16.18 19.01
CA VAL A 173 -12.28 15.65 17.65
C VAL A 173 -11.23 14.54 17.70
N PHE A 174 -10.33 14.60 18.68
CA PHE A 174 -9.25 13.66 18.89
C PHE A 174 -9.44 12.81 20.15
N TYR A 175 -10.66 12.71 20.67
CA TYR A 175 -10.95 11.98 21.92
C TYR A 175 -10.02 12.40 23.08
N ASP A 176 -9.76 13.71 23.17
CA ASP A 176 -8.90 14.34 24.18
C ASP A 176 -7.40 13.93 24.14
N PHE A 177 -6.96 13.21 23.09
CA PHE A 177 -5.54 12.87 22.91
C PHE A 177 -4.70 14.00 22.30
N LEU A 178 -5.33 14.88 21.51
CA LEU A 178 -4.68 16.03 20.87
C LEU A 178 -5.56 17.26 21.06
N ASN A 179 -4.92 18.41 21.22
CA ASN A 179 -5.58 19.71 21.27
C ASN A 179 -5.08 20.65 20.17
N ASN A 180 -5.70 21.82 20.09
CA ASN A 180 -5.35 22.83 19.09
C ASN A 180 -3.86 23.24 19.12
N LYS A 181 -3.22 23.25 20.29
CA LYS A 181 -1.78 23.57 20.39
C LYS A 181 -0.91 22.50 19.74
N ASP A 182 -1.32 21.23 19.80
CA ASP A 182 -0.60 20.13 19.15
C ASP A 182 -0.67 20.24 17.63
N ILE A 183 -1.83 20.64 17.09
CA ILE A 183 -2.03 20.89 15.65
C ILE A 183 -1.20 22.09 15.19
N MET A 184 -1.20 23.19 15.97
CA MET A 184 -0.36 24.35 15.71
C MET A 184 1.13 23.99 15.74
N LYS A 185 1.55 23.17 16.71
CA LYS A 185 2.93 22.68 16.80
C LYS A 185 3.29 21.84 15.59
N TYR A 186 2.45 20.87 15.21
CA TYR A 186 2.66 20.05 14.02
C TYR A 186 2.87 20.92 12.78
N ARG A 187 1.99 21.91 12.56
CA ARG A 187 2.09 22.81 11.41
C ARG A 187 3.35 23.67 11.44
N LYS A 188 3.72 24.21 12.60
CA LYS A 188 4.95 25.00 12.75
C LYS A 188 6.19 24.16 12.43
N ASP A 189 6.25 22.95 12.99
CA ASP A 189 7.38 22.03 12.82
C ASP A 189 7.52 21.57 11.36
N THR A 190 6.41 21.29 10.68
CA THR A 190 6.41 20.77 9.31
C THR A 190 6.41 21.85 8.23
N HIS A 191 6.26 23.12 8.59
CA HIS A 191 6.26 24.23 7.64
C HIS A 191 7.57 24.31 6.82
N ILE A 192 8.70 23.92 7.41
CA ILE A 192 10.01 23.90 6.72
C ILE A 192 9.99 23.02 5.47
N PHE A 193 9.18 21.94 5.44
CA PHE A 193 9.10 21.01 4.31
C PHE A 193 8.47 21.63 3.07
N ARG A 194 7.76 22.76 3.21
CA ARG A 194 7.18 23.52 2.10
C ARG A 194 8.19 24.43 1.37
N HIS A 195 9.35 24.68 1.97
CA HIS A 195 10.31 25.66 1.47
C HIS A 195 11.57 24.98 0.93
N ALA A 196 12.20 25.61 -0.07
CA ALA A 196 13.43 25.13 -0.70
C ALA A 196 14.63 26.06 -0.45
N SER A 197 14.55 26.97 0.53
CA SER A 197 15.67 27.84 0.89
C SER A 197 16.80 27.04 1.53
N THR A 198 18.03 27.56 1.48
CA THR A 198 19.21 26.92 2.07
C THR A 198 19.01 26.64 3.56
N GLU A 199 18.43 27.59 4.29
CA GLU A 199 18.13 27.45 5.72
C GLU A 199 17.08 26.36 5.96
N ALA A 200 16.06 26.25 5.09
CA ALA A 200 15.06 25.20 5.17
C ALA A 200 15.67 23.81 4.90
N LEU A 201 16.60 23.70 3.95
CA LEU A 201 17.32 22.45 3.68
C LEU A 201 18.20 22.02 4.86
N GLU A 202 18.89 22.96 5.48
CA GLU A 202 19.67 22.70 6.71
C GLU A 202 18.77 22.22 7.85
N GLU A 203 17.62 22.87 8.10
CA GLU A 203 16.68 22.44 9.13
C GLU A 203 16.05 21.06 8.84
N LYS A 204 15.73 20.76 7.57
CA LYS A 204 15.23 19.43 7.16
C LYS A 204 16.25 18.32 7.43
N SER A 205 17.54 18.62 7.25
CA SER A 205 18.63 17.65 7.45
C SER A 205 18.79 17.24 8.92
N LYS A 206 18.34 18.07 9.87
CA LYS A 206 18.36 17.78 11.31
C LYS A 206 17.32 16.74 11.74
N TRP A 207 16.33 16.43 10.89
CA TRP A 207 15.30 15.45 11.21
C TRP A 207 15.74 14.04 10.84
N SER A 208 15.71 13.12 11.81
CA SER A 208 15.88 11.69 11.52
C SER A 208 14.75 11.15 10.67
N ASN A 209 15.02 10.08 9.92
CA ASN A 209 13.98 9.40 9.14
C ASN A 209 12.82 8.94 10.03
N ASP A 210 13.10 8.36 11.20
CA ASP A 210 12.08 7.91 12.16
C ASP A 210 11.17 9.06 12.62
N LYS A 211 11.74 10.24 12.87
CA LYS A 211 10.96 11.44 13.20
C LYS A 211 10.06 11.84 12.04
N LYS A 212 10.58 11.85 10.82
CA LYS A 212 9.78 12.19 9.63
C LYS A 212 8.62 11.21 9.45
N GLN A 213 8.88 9.91 9.55
CA GLN A 213 7.85 8.87 9.46
C GLN A 213 6.79 9.01 10.56
N PHE A 214 7.20 9.27 11.80
CA PHE A 214 6.25 9.56 12.89
C PHE A 214 5.36 10.77 12.58
N TYR A 215 5.93 11.87 12.09
CA TYR A 215 5.15 13.05 11.74
C TYR A 215 4.22 12.80 10.56
N ILE A 216 4.61 12.01 9.57
CA ILE A 216 3.70 11.65 8.48
C ILE A 216 2.47 10.91 9.03
N ARG A 217 2.68 9.91 9.90
CA ARG A 217 1.56 9.20 10.55
C ARG A 217 0.66 10.14 11.35
N LEU A 218 1.26 11.01 12.17
CA LEU A 218 0.53 11.99 12.96
C LEU A 218 -0.27 12.95 12.06
N GLY A 219 0.30 13.41 10.95
CA GLY A 219 -0.35 14.28 9.99
C GLY A 219 -1.57 13.65 9.34
N VAL A 220 -1.49 12.37 8.98
CA VAL A 220 -2.64 11.64 8.41
C VAL A 220 -3.75 11.48 9.45
N ILE A 221 -3.42 11.16 10.71
CA ILE A 221 -4.41 11.11 11.80
C ILE A 221 -5.09 12.48 11.98
N MET A 222 -4.30 13.56 12.03
CA MET A 222 -4.83 14.92 12.17
C MET A 222 -5.80 15.29 11.06
N ILE A 223 -5.41 15.08 9.80
CA ILE A 223 -6.24 15.42 8.64
C ILE A 223 -7.51 14.57 8.60
N THR A 224 -7.40 13.27 8.87
CA THR A 224 -8.55 12.36 8.84
C THR A 224 -9.60 12.77 9.86
N ALA A 225 -9.20 13.04 11.11
CA ALA A 225 -10.12 13.44 12.16
C ALA A 225 -10.75 14.82 11.88
N ILE A 226 -9.94 15.80 11.46
CA ILE A 226 -10.44 17.15 11.11
C ILE A 226 -11.41 17.09 9.94
N TYR A 227 -11.09 16.31 8.90
CA TYR A 227 -11.96 16.16 7.73
C TYR A 227 -13.31 15.56 8.14
N ASN A 228 -13.29 14.51 8.95
CA ASN A 228 -14.52 13.85 9.41
C ASN A 228 -15.38 14.78 10.29
N ASP A 229 -14.76 15.58 11.15
CA ASP A 229 -15.47 16.59 11.96
C ASP A 229 -16.14 17.68 11.09
N ILE A 230 -15.52 18.07 9.98
CA ILE A 230 -16.06 19.13 9.10
C ILE A 230 -17.16 18.63 8.17
N TYR A 231 -17.05 17.40 7.65
CA TYR A 231 -17.89 16.94 6.53
C TYR A 231 -18.86 15.82 6.88
N TRP A 232 -18.66 15.11 7.99
CA TRP A 232 -19.41 13.89 8.31
C TRP A 232 -20.11 13.93 9.68
N PHE A 233 -20.16 15.10 10.31
CA PHE A 233 -21.04 15.45 11.45
C PHE A 233 -21.74 16.79 11.18
#